data_AF-A0A0D7AVZ0-F1
#
_entry.id   AF-A0A0D7AVZ0-F1
#
_cell.length_a   1.000
_cell.length_b   1.000
_cell.length_c   1.000
_cell.angle_alpha   90.00
_cell.angle_beta   90.00
_cell.angle_gamma   90.00
#
_symmetry.space_group_name_H-M   'P 1'
#
loop_
_entity.id
_entity.type
_entity.pdbx_description
1 polymer ?
#
loop_
_entity_poly.entity_id
_entity_poly.type
_entity_poly.pdbx_seq_one_letter_code
_entity_poly.pdbx_strand_id
1 'polypeptide(L)'
;AILHDPLVYKDPAQFNPERFMGSSPEPYPGAAFGWGRRICPGRYFASNTVFSLMASLIWAYDILPPEDGSLPDSMAYTNKSLA
;
A
#
# COMPACT_ATOMS: atom_id res chain seq x y z
N ALA A 1 -3.26 -7.78 -13.56
CA ALA A 1 -4.17 -7.25 -12.51
C ALA A 1 -4.25 -5.74 -12.68
N ILE A 2 -5.42 -5.11 -12.46
CA ILE A 2 -5.67 -3.68 -12.79
C ILE A 2 -4.67 -2.73 -12.11
N LEU A 3 -4.30 -2.99 -10.85
CA LEU A 3 -3.39 -2.14 -10.08
C LEU A 3 -1.90 -2.35 -10.41
N HIS A 4 -1.58 -3.28 -11.31
CA HIS A 4 -0.21 -3.56 -11.77
C HIS A 4 -0.14 -3.49 -13.30
N ASP A 5 -1.05 -2.77 -13.94
CA ASP A 5 -1.05 -2.61 -15.40
C ASP A 5 0.08 -1.65 -15.82
N PRO A 6 1.09 -2.11 -16.58
CA PRO A 6 2.21 -1.28 -17.02
C PRO A 6 1.80 -0.20 -18.04
N LEU A 7 0.60 -0.28 -18.63
CA LEU A 7 0.06 0.77 -19.48
C LEU A 7 -0.51 1.94 -18.68
N VAL A 8 -0.78 1.73 -17.38
CA VAL A 8 -1.38 2.73 -16.48
C VAL A 8 -0.36 3.28 -15.50
N TYR A 9 0.45 2.39 -14.91
CA TYR A 9 1.39 2.72 -13.84
C TYR A 9 2.82 2.46 -14.32
N LYS A 10 3.71 3.44 -14.18
CA LYS A 10 5.12 3.26 -14.50
C LYS A 10 5.78 2.36 -13.44
N ASP A 11 6.52 1.33 -13.86
CA ASP A 11 7.18 0.39 -12.94
C ASP A 11 6.22 -0.15 -11.86
N PRO A 12 5.12 -0.84 -12.23
CA PRO A 12 4.01 -1.13 -11.33
C PRO A 12 4.37 -2.05 -10.15
N ALA A 13 5.47 -2.81 -10.25
CA ALA A 13 5.96 -3.66 -9.18
C ALA A 13 6.78 -2.90 -8.13
N GLN A 14 7.18 -1.65 -8.41
CA GLN A 14 7.94 -0.83 -7.47
C GLN A 14 7.00 -0.02 -6.57
N PHE A 15 7.22 -0.13 -5.26
CA PHE A 15 6.56 0.74 -4.28
C PHE A 15 7.10 2.17 -4.42
N ASN A 16 6.30 3.03 -5.05
CA ASN A 16 6.61 4.45 -5.24
C ASN A 16 5.35 5.27 -4.90
N PRO A 17 5.26 5.85 -3.69
CA PRO A 17 4.13 6.70 -3.30
C PRO A 17 4.02 8.01 -4.09
N GLU A 18 5.14 8.54 -4.58
CA GLU A 18 5.24 9.84 -5.25
C GLU A 18 4.51 9.87 -6.59
N ARG A 19 4.26 8.69 -7.18
CA ARG A 19 3.49 8.54 -8.43
C ARG A 19 2.09 9.16 -8.36
N PHE A 20 1.53 9.33 -7.16
CA PHE A 20 0.20 9.91 -6.95
C PHE A 20 0.24 11.42 -6.59
N MET A 21 1.42 12.05 -6.69
CA MET A 21 1.64 13.46 -6.35
C MET A 21 2.12 14.28 -7.56
N GLY A 22 2.19 15.60 -7.42
CA GLY A 22 2.76 16.51 -8.43
C GLY A 22 1.79 16.99 -9.51
N SER A 23 2.35 17.47 -10.63
CA SER A 23 1.60 18.12 -11.72
C SER A 23 0.96 17.15 -12.72
N SER A 24 1.43 15.91 -12.75
CA SER A 24 0.91 14.84 -13.62
C SER A 24 0.86 13.52 -12.85
N PRO A 25 -0.01 13.41 -11.82
CA PRO A 25 -0.12 12.20 -11.02
C PRO A 25 -0.71 11.04 -11.83
N GLU A 26 -0.25 9.83 -11.55
CA GLU A 26 -0.85 8.60 -12.06
C GLU A 26 -2.24 8.36 -11.45
N PRO A 27 -3.14 7.60 -12.10
CA PRO A 27 -4.50 7.41 -11.62
C PRO A 27 -4.57 6.82 -10.20
N TYR A 28 -5.33 7.46 -9.31
CA TYR A 28 -5.50 6.99 -7.94
C TYR A 28 -5.96 5.51 -7.89
N PRO A 29 -5.38 4.65 -7.05
CA PRO A 29 -5.57 3.19 -7.09
C PRO A 29 -6.89 2.74 -6.42
N GLY A 30 -7.99 3.50 -6.64
CA GLY A 30 -9.30 3.22 -6.05
C GLY A 30 -9.91 1.89 -6.45
N ALA A 31 -9.46 1.31 -7.57
CA ALA A 31 -9.83 -0.03 -8.02
C ALA A 31 -9.45 -1.13 -7.02
N ALA A 32 -8.57 -0.87 -6.05
CA ALA A 32 -8.32 -1.75 -4.90
C ALA A 32 -9.59 -2.09 -4.12
N PHE A 33 -10.57 -1.19 -4.14
CA PHE A 33 -11.87 -1.36 -3.51
C PHE A 33 -12.97 -1.83 -4.47
N GLY A 34 -12.62 -2.16 -5.72
CA GLY A 34 -13.57 -2.51 -6.78
C GLY A 34 -14.22 -1.29 -7.44
N TRP A 35 -15.27 -1.53 -8.23
CA TRP A 35 -15.99 -0.50 -8.99
C TRP A 35 -17.49 -0.80 -9.12
N GLY A 36 -18.26 0.21 -9.54
CA GLY A 36 -19.69 0.09 -9.80
C GLY A 36 -20.55 -0.12 -8.56
N ARG A 37 -21.72 -0.73 -8.72
CA ARG A 37 -22.72 -0.90 -7.63
C ARG A 37 -22.24 -1.77 -6.46
N ARG A 38 -21.16 -2.54 -6.63
CA ARG A 38 -20.59 -3.42 -5.60
C ARG A 38 -19.22 -2.94 -5.10
N ILE A 39 -18.87 -1.68 -5.36
CA ILE A 39 -17.66 -1.09 -4.78
C ILE A 39 -17.69 -1.21 -3.25
N CYS A 40 -16.53 -1.48 -2.64
CA CYS A 40 -16.42 -1.69 -1.20
C CYS A 40 -17.05 -0.49 -0.44
N PRO A 41 -18.08 -0.73 0.39
CA PRO A 41 -18.72 0.34 1.15
C PRO A 41 -17.79 0.89 2.24
N GLY A 42 -16.86 0.05 2.75
CA GLY A 42 -15.89 0.42 3.77
C GLY A 42 -14.67 1.20 3.29
N ARG A 43 -14.56 1.53 1.99
CA ARG A 43 -13.35 2.17 1.41
C ARG A 43 -12.94 3.48 2.09
N TYR A 44 -13.92 4.28 2.51
CA TYR A 44 -13.65 5.56 3.18
C TYR A 44 -13.17 5.34 4.61
N PHE A 45 -13.80 4.43 5.33
CA PHE A 45 -13.35 4.01 6.65
C PHE A 45 -11.93 3.47 6.59
N ALA A 46 -11.67 2.51 5.70
CA ALA A 46 -10.34 1.92 5.52
C ALA A 46 -9.26 2.97 5.18
N SER A 47 -9.53 3.86 4.23
CA SER A 47 -8.58 4.92 3.84
C SER A 47 -8.26 5.84 5.02
N ASN A 48 -9.28 6.28 5.77
CA ASN A 48 -9.09 7.14 6.93
C ASN A 48 -8.34 6.42 8.06
N THR A 49 -8.69 5.16 8.33
CA THR A 49 -8.01 4.35 9.35
C THR A 49 -6.54 4.16 9.02
N VAL A 50 -6.19 3.84 7.76
CA VAL A 50 -4.79 3.68 7.34
C VAL A 50 -4.05 5.01 7.50
N PHE A 51 -4.65 6.13 7.09
CA PHE A 51 -4.04 7.44 7.26
C PHE A 51 -3.77 7.76 8.74
N SER A 52 -4.77 7.57 9.61
CA SER A 52 -4.61 7.79 11.05
C SER A 52 -3.56 6.87 11.66
N LEU A 53 -3.53 5.59 11.29
CA LEU A 53 -2.51 4.64 11.74
C LEU A 53 -1.11 5.10 11.36
N MET A 54 -0.88 5.48 10.10
CA MET A 54 0.42 5.94 9.64
C MET A 54 0.85 7.23 10.35
N ALA A 55 -0.05 8.19 10.52
CA ALA A 55 0.23 9.41 11.27
C ALA A 55 0.58 9.11 12.73
N SER A 56 -0.15 8.21 13.39
CA SER A 56 0.13 7.79 14.76
C SER A 56 1.46 7.03 14.88
N LEU A 57 1.80 6.17 13.92
CA LEU A 57 3.06 5.44 13.91
C LEU A 57 4.26 6.39 13.85
N ILE A 58 4.21 7.36 12.92
CA ILE A 58 5.27 8.36 12.74
C ILE A 58 5.39 9.28 13.96
N TRP A 59 4.27 9.62 14.59
CA TRP A 59 4.26 10.54 15.74
C TRP A 59 4.69 9.88 17.06
N ALA A 60 4.28 8.63 17.30
CA ALA A 60 4.41 8.01 18.62
C ALA A 60 5.65 7.10 18.78
N TYR A 61 6.29 6.68 17.68
CA TYR A 61 7.33 5.66 17.74
C TYR A 61 8.55 6.00 16.87
N ASP A 62 9.73 5.63 17.37
CA ASP A 62 10.96 5.54 16.59
C ASP A 62 11.10 4.11 16.03
N ILE A 63 11.09 3.98 14.71
CA ILE A 63 11.23 2.68 14.03
C ILE A 63 12.72 2.44 13.77
N LEU A 64 13.31 1.52 14.52
CA LEU A 64 14.74 1.19 14.46
C LEU A 64 14.98 -0.10 13.64
N PRO A 65 16.14 -0.24 12.98
CA PRO A 65 16.53 -1.50 12.38
C PRO A 65 16.72 -2.59 13.45
N PRO A 66 16.55 -3.86 13.09
CA PRO A 66 16.82 -4.97 14.00
C PRO A 66 18.29 -5.00 14.42
N GLU A 67 18.56 -5.45 15.66
CA GLU A 67 19.90 -5.42 16.27
C GLU A 67 20.94 -6.26 15.51
N ASP A 68 20.49 -7.35 14.88
CA ASP A 68 21.33 -8.24 14.08
C ASP A 68 21.56 -7.74 12.64
N GLY A 69 20.96 -6.61 12.28
CA GLY A 69 21.02 -6.03 10.94
C GLY A 69 20.33 -6.88 9.85
N SER A 70 19.72 -8.01 10.21
CA SER A 70 19.05 -8.88 9.28
C SER A 70 17.62 -8.41 9.09
N LEU A 71 17.21 -8.13 7.86
CA LEU A 71 15.82 -7.79 7.59
C LEU A 71 14.93 -8.97 8.01
N PRO A 72 13.84 -8.73 8.76
CA PRO A 72 12.90 -9.80 9.07
C PRO A 72 12.42 -10.43 7.76
N ASP A 73 12.34 -11.76 7.73
CA ASP A 73 11.86 -12.50 6.56
C ASP A 73 10.50 -11.95 6.15
N SER A 74 10.42 -11.43 4.92
CA SER A 74 9.21 -10.81 4.37
C SER A 74 8.06 -11.81 4.24
N MET A 75 8.36 -13.11 4.26
CA MET A 75 7.39 -14.19 4.22
C MET A 75 7.16 -14.86 5.58
N ALA A 76 7.78 -14.38 6.66
CA ALA A 76 7.65 -14.98 8.00
C ALA A 76 6.19 -15.08 8.48
N TYR A 77 5.35 -14.15 8.03
CA TYR A 77 3.95 -14.02 8.45
C TYR A 77 2.94 -14.37 7.34
N THR A 78 3.40 -14.93 6.22
CA THR A 78 2.54 -15.41 5.15
C THR A 78 2.37 -16.92 5.28
N ASN A 79 1.16 -17.44 5.07
CA ASN A 79 0.93 -18.89 5.11
C ASN A 79 1.77 -19.55 4.00
N LYS A 80 2.79 -20.33 4.39
CA LYS A 80 3.72 -21.05 3.50
C LYS A 80 3.03 -22.07 2.56
N SER A 81 1.72 -22.29 2.71
CA SER A 81 0.90 -23.18 1.89
C SER A 81 0.60 -22.69 0.46
N LEU A 82 1.02 -21.48 0.06
CA LEU A 82 0.69 -20.92 -1.26
C LEU A 82 1.89 -20.73 -2.19
N ALA A 83 2.97 -21.50 -1.97
CA ALA A 83 4.05 -21.65 -2.95
C ALA A 83 3.73 -22.76 -3.96
#